data_AF-A0A7J0CMQ6-F1
#
_entry.id   AF-A0A7J0CMQ6-F1
#
_cell.length_a   1.000
_cell.length_b   1.000
_cell.length_c   1.000
_cell.angle_alpha   90.00
_cell.angle_beta   90.00
_cell.angle_gamma   90.00
#
_symmetry.space_group_name_H-M   'P 1'
#
loop_
_entity.id
_entity.type
_entity.pdbx_description
1 polymer ?
#
loop_
_entity_poly.entity_id
_entity_poly.type
_entity_poly.pdbx_seq_one_letter_code
_entity_poly.pdbx_strand_id
1 'polypeptide(L)'
;MNKTVNRSVKLRVLTANTGQDMLRQLTAVRKIIEVARRDPTVVGVVGLGRNTDESDDAAALLRTAGLPLVNTTNSSSDLPRDFPNYFGLAATDEEQTYALGLVARQIARKLERPHAIVLSRKDRNGDLDRYTAEQRDAGRAMLRAAGFALGPDVDFDLAGGASLNAPLTGICQAERVPDALYFAGRVEDVRALMRGLSETTGCWNRALTVFTGDDLTKDTFSDSASIATNVTLYHSSLAPLDRGTNPGFYADAHRTLRALLDEEKVTALAAGRPAYEDELFSSGQTVIAYSATAALYDAAARGDVRRSAAETWATLHTVELNNMPTGTIAFGPAKSSVSGHLHGLNIVKVVRPGPSAERTVVCGKPAGVAPPLTAKDCKP
;
A
#
# COMPACT_ATOMS: atom_id res chain seq x y z
N MET A 1 -14.34 -10.90 25.35
CA MET A 1 -15.55 -10.14 25.68
C MET A 1 -15.28 -8.67 25.39
N ASN A 2 -15.75 -8.17 24.24
CA ASN A 2 -15.56 -6.79 23.85
C ASN A 2 -16.71 -5.98 24.47
N LYS A 3 -16.48 -5.38 25.65
CA LYS A 3 -17.41 -4.35 26.14
C LYS A 3 -17.31 -3.21 25.15
N THR A 4 -18.34 -2.99 24.35
CA THR A 4 -18.53 -1.73 23.64
C THR A 4 -18.43 -0.65 24.71
N VAL A 5 -17.29 0.03 24.78
CA VAL A 5 -17.09 1.12 25.74
C VAL A 5 -18.18 2.13 25.40
N ASN A 6 -19.12 2.32 26.31
CA ASN A 6 -20.21 3.28 26.09
C ASN A 6 -19.62 4.69 26.17
N ARG A 7 -19.04 5.13 25.05
CA ARG A 7 -18.48 6.47 24.85
C ARG A 7 -19.63 7.46 24.67
N SER A 8 -19.59 8.59 25.37
CA SER A 8 -20.57 9.66 25.20
C SER A 8 -20.40 10.34 23.83
N VAL A 9 -19.17 10.47 23.34
CA VAL A 9 -18.89 11.03 22.02
C VAL A 9 -19.14 9.99 20.94
N LYS A 10 -20.12 10.25 20.07
CA LYS A 10 -20.47 9.38 18.94
C LYS A 10 -19.73 9.80 17.66
N LEU A 11 -19.47 8.83 16.79
CA LEU A 11 -18.88 9.04 15.48
C LEU A 11 -19.98 9.05 14.40
N ARG A 12 -19.93 10.04 13.51
CA ARG A 12 -20.69 10.07 12.26
C ARG A 12 -19.71 10.03 11.10
N VAL A 13 -19.92 9.11 10.15
CA VAL A 13 -19.11 8.99 8.94
C VAL A 13 -19.92 9.55 7.77
N LEU A 14 -19.31 10.49 7.03
CA LEU A 14 -19.84 11.01 5.77
C LEU A 14 -18.91 10.52 4.66
N THR A 15 -19.47 9.91 3.62
CA THR A 15 -18.70 9.40 2.49
C THR A 15 -18.62 10.45 1.38
N ALA A 16 -17.45 10.55 0.74
CA ALA A 16 -17.22 11.38 -0.43
C ALA A 16 -16.57 10.51 -1.51
N ASN A 17 -17.23 10.38 -2.67
CA ASN A 17 -16.71 9.60 -3.79
C ASN A 17 -15.79 10.49 -4.64
N THR A 18 -14.53 10.09 -4.76
CA THR A 18 -13.50 10.79 -5.55
C THR A 18 -13.50 10.40 -7.03
N GLY A 19 -14.48 9.61 -7.48
CA GLY A 19 -14.57 9.11 -8.84
C GLY A 19 -13.65 7.93 -9.10
N GLN A 20 -13.82 7.30 -10.27
CA GLN A 20 -12.91 6.29 -10.75
C GLN A 20 -11.49 6.87 -10.83
N ASP A 21 -10.50 6.09 -10.39
CA ASP A 21 -9.08 6.45 -10.35
C ASP A 21 -8.78 7.78 -9.63
N MET A 22 -9.71 8.23 -8.77
CA MET A 22 -9.66 9.51 -8.07
C MET A 22 -9.69 10.75 -8.98
N LEU A 23 -10.17 10.63 -10.22
CA LEU A 23 -10.24 11.74 -11.20
C LEU A 23 -11.16 12.92 -10.77
N ARG A 24 -11.91 12.78 -9.67
CA ARG A 24 -12.76 13.83 -9.07
C ARG A 24 -12.30 14.19 -7.66
N GLN A 25 -11.05 13.91 -7.29
CA GLN A 25 -10.50 14.16 -5.96
C GLN A 25 -10.68 15.61 -5.49
N LEU A 26 -10.25 16.60 -6.28
CA LEU A 26 -10.41 18.01 -5.88
C LEU A 26 -11.89 18.43 -5.78
N THR A 27 -12.77 17.82 -6.58
CA THR A 27 -14.21 18.07 -6.49
C THR A 27 -14.76 17.57 -5.16
N ALA A 28 -14.40 16.35 -4.76
CA ALA A 28 -14.78 15.78 -3.47
C ALA A 28 -14.24 16.60 -2.29
N VAL A 29 -12.96 17.00 -2.32
CA VAL A 29 -12.33 17.82 -1.27
C VAL A 29 -13.03 19.17 -1.12
N ARG A 30 -13.33 19.87 -2.22
CA ARG A 30 -14.09 21.13 -2.17
C ARG A 30 -15.46 20.94 -1.54
N LYS A 31 -16.14 19.81 -1.80
CA LYS A 31 -17.43 19.49 -1.19
C LYS A 31 -17.31 19.20 0.30
N ILE A 32 -16.27 18.48 0.73
CA ILE A 32 -15.97 18.26 2.15
C ILE A 32 -15.79 19.60 2.87
N ILE A 33 -15.04 20.53 2.28
CA ILE A 33 -14.81 21.87 2.84
C ILE A 33 -16.13 22.66 2.93
N GLU A 34 -17.00 22.57 1.91
CA GLU A 34 -18.33 23.18 1.95
C GLU A 34 -19.18 22.64 3.12
N VAL A 35 -19.14 21.32 3.37
CA VAL A 35 -19.84 20.70 4.50
C VAL A 35 -19.24 21.17 5.83
N ALA A 36 -17.92 21.13 5.98
CA ALA A 36 -17.24 21.53 7.21
C ALA A 36 -17.48 23.01 7.58
N ARG A 37 -17.64 23.89 6.58
CA ARG A 37 -18.02 25.30 6.81
C ARG A 37 -19.42 25.48 7.40
N ARG A 38 -20.34 24.56 7.09
CA ARG A 38 -21.73 24.60 7.58
C ARG A 38 -21.93 23.77 8.86
N ASP A 39 -21.07 22.77 9.06
CA ASP A 39 -21.16 21.83 10.15
C ASP A 39 -19.81 21.74 10.91
N PRO A 40 -19.68 22.44 12.06
CA PRO A 40 -18.46 22.40 12.87
C PRO A 40 -18.26 21.05 13.60
N THR A 41 -19.11 20.05 13.35
CA THR A 41 -18.89 18.66 13.81
C THR A 41 -17.97 17.87 12.87
N VAL A 42 -17.65 18.41 11.69
CA VAL A 42 -16.60 17.84 10.83
C VAL A 42 -15.24 18.18 11.42
N VAL A 43 -14.53 17.16 11.90
CA VAL A 43 -13.26 17.29 12.64
C VAL A 43 -12.03 16.85 11.84
N GLY A 44 -12.21 16.26 10.67
CA GLY A 44 -11.12 15.79 9.82
C GLY A 44 -11.60 14.90 8.70
N VAL A 45 -10.66 14.42 7.89
CA VAL A 45 -10.87 13.55 6.74
C VAL A 45 -10.11 12.25 6.96
N VAL A 46 -10.73 11.12 6.62
CA VAL A 46 -10.06 9.81 6.56
C VAL A 46 -10.00 9.37 5.11
N GLY A 47 -8.78 9.12 4.63
CA GLY A 47 -8.53 8.55 3.31
C GLY A 47 -8.33 9.57 2.18
N LEU A 48 -7.27 9.32 1.40
CA LEU A 48 -6.98 9.92 0.10
C LEU A 48 -6.31 8.82 -0.74
N GLY A 49 -7.09 7.82 -1.17
CA GLY A 49 -6.59 6.45 -1.39
C GLY A 49 -5.53 6.19 -2.48
N ARG A 50 -5.28 7.11 -3.41
CA ARG A 50 -4.23 7.01 -4.45
C ARG A 50 -3.38 8.26 -4.43
N ASN A 51 -2.09 8.11 -4.68
CA ASN A 51 -1.26 9.26 -5.04
C ASN A 51 -1.59 9.66 -6.47
N THR A 52 -2.00 10.92 -6.64
CA THR A 52 -2.37 11.50 -7.93
C THR A 52 -1.66 12.83 -8.12
N ASP A 53 -1.63 13.34 -9.34
CA ASP A 53 -1.15 14.71 -9.62
C ASP A 53 -1.92 15.79 -8.82
N GLU A 54 -3.13 15.50 -8.37
CA GLU A 54 -3.98 16.40 -7.57
C GLU A 54 -3.81 16.22 -6.05
N SER A 55 -2.98 15.28 -5.58
CA SER A 55 -2.90 14.94 -4.15
C SER A 55 -2.29 16.04 -3.28
N ASP A 56 -1.31 16.77 -3.81
CA ASP A 56 -0.71 17.92 -3.12
C ASP A 56 -1.73 19.05 -2.96
N ASP A 57 -2.46 19.37 -4.02
CA ASP A 57 -3.53 20.36 -4.02
C ASP A 57 -4.67 19.97 -3.06
N ALA A 58 -5.04 18.70 -3.02
CA ALA A 58 -6.03 18.18 -2.08
C ALA A 58 -5.58 18.38 -0.62
N ALA A 59 -4.34 18.00 -0.31
CA ALA A 59 -3.76 18.17 1.02
C ALA A 59 -3.67 19.66 1.41
N ALA A 60 -3.25 20.52 0.49
CA ALA A 60 -3.17 21.97 0.67
C ALA A 60 -4.53 22.63 0.93
N LEU A 61 -5.57 22.23 0.20
CA LEU A 61 -6.94 22.73 0.37
C LEU A 61 -7.49 22.36 1.75
N LEU A 62 -7.31 21.10 2.17
CA LEU A 62 -7.72 20.65 3.51
C LEU A 62 -6.96 21.38 4.61
N ARG A 63 -5.64 21.58 4.44
CA ARG A 63 -4.80 22.36 5.36
C ARG A 63 -5.34 23.77 5.54
N THR A 64 -5.64 24.44 4.43
CA THR A 64 -6.17 25.82 4.41
C THR A 64 -7.54 25.88 5.07
N ALA A 65 -8.34 24.81 4.98
CA ALA A 65 -9.63 24.70 5.65
C ALA A 65 -9.52 24.30 7.14
N GLY A 66 -8.31 24.08 7.68
CA GLY A 66 -8.11 23.66 9.06
C GLY A 66 -8.50 22.21 9.33
N LEU A 67 -8.51 21.36 8.30
CA LEU A 67 -8.91 19.96 8.40
C LEU A 67 -7.68 19.03 8.33
N PRO A 68 -7.45 18.19 9.35
CA PRO A 68 -6.46 17.13 9.24
C PRO A 68 -6.96 16.01 8.31
N LEU A 69 -6.01 15.35 7.64
CA LEU A 69 -6.20 14.21 6.77
C LEU A 69 -5.44 13.01 7.35
N VAL A 70 -6.17 12.01 7.84
CA VAL A 70 -5.58 10.73 8.24
C VAL A 70 -5.68 9.77 7.05
N ASN A 71 -4.58 9.60 6.35
CA ASN A 71 -4.53 8.84 5.12
C ASN A 71 -4.44 7.32 5.38
N THR A 72 -5.13 6.58 4.52
CA THR A 72 -5.20 5.12 4.55
C THR A 72 -4.13 4.50 3.64
N THR A 73 -4.34 4.52 2.32
CA THR A 73 -3.63 3.66 1.37
C THR A 73 -2.65 4.36 0.45
N ASN A 74 -2.64 5.70 0.44
CA ASN A 74 -1.68 6.44 -0.37
C ASN A 74 -0.29 6.42 0.28
N SER A 75 0.65 5.80 -0.42
CA SER A 75 2.02 5.54 -0.01
C SER A 75 3.00 6.63 -0.41
N SER A 76 2.55 7.81 -0.81
CA SER A 76 3.47 8.89 -1.17
C SER A 76 4.47 9.19 -0.04
N SER A 77 5.74 9.30 -0.40
CA SER A 77 6.85 9.77 0.40
C SER A 77 6.83 11.31 0.56
N ASP A 78 6.27 12.04 -0.40
CA ASP A 78 6.24 13.51 -0.39
C ASP A 78 5.13 14.06 0.51
N LEU A 79 3.90 13.53 0.40
CA LEU A 79 2.75 14.04 1.15
C LEU A 79 2.98 14.19 2.67
N PRO A 80 3.50 13.17 3.38
CA PRO A 80 3.73 13.31 4.82
C PRO A 80 4.95 14.20 5.17
N ARG A 81 5.81 14.57 4.21
CA ARG A 81 6.90 15.55 4.41
C ARG A 81 6.41 16.97 4.24
N ASP A 82 5.60 17.21 3.21
CA ASP A 82 5.26 18.55 2.75
C ASP A 82 3.99 19.11 3.41
N PHE A 83 3.12 18.21 3.92
CA PHE A 83 1.82 18.60 4.47
C PHE A 83 1.69 18.23 5.96
N PRO A 84 1.77 19.22 6.88
CA PRO A 84 1.67 18.96 8.32
C PRO A 84 0.26 18.52 8.78
N ASN A 85 -0.74 18.66 7.92
CA ASN A 85 -2.09 18.13 8.15
C ASN A 85 -2.26 16.69 7.64
N TYR A 86 -1.23 16.07 7.04
CA TYR A 86 -1.28 14.72 6.50
C TYR A 86 -0.67 13.70 7.47
N PHE A 87 -1.45 12.70 7.84
CA PHE A 87 -1.08 11.64 8.77
C PHE A 87 -1.20 10.29 8.07
N GLY A 88 -0.10 9.78 7.51
CA GLY A 88 -0.07 8.54 6.74
C GLY A 88 0.03 7.29 7.60
N LEU A 89 -0.73 6.24 7.26
CA LEU A 89 -0.58 4.90 7.84
C LEU A 89 0.14 3.91 6.92
N ALA A 90 0.03 4.08 5.60
CA ALA A 90 0.72 3.24 4.64
C ALA A 90 2.22 3.52 4.68
N ALA A 91 3.03 2.47 4.56
CA ALA A 91 4.47 2.63 4.36
C ALA A 91 4.72 3.43 3.09
N THR A 92 5.63 4.40 3.17
CA THR A 92 5.92 5.25 2.01
C THR A 92 6.62 4.46 0.90
N ASP A 93 6.55 4.91 -0.36
CA ASP A 93 7.18 4.25 -1.50
C ASP A 93 8.70 4.05 -1.28
N GLU A 94 9.37 5.03 -0.66
CA GLU A 94 10.77 4.90 -0.23
C GLU A 94 10.98 3.84 0.87
N GLU A 95 10.07 3.73 1.83
CA GLU A 95 10.16 2.74 2.91
C GLU A 95 9.89 1.31 2.40
N GLN A 96 8.91 1.18 1.49
CA GLN A 96 8.62 -0.06 0.77
C GLN A 96 9.83 -0.52 -0.03
N THR A 97 10.41 0.36 -0.84
CA THR A 97 11.57 0.04 -1.67
C THR A 97 12.83 -0.19 -0.83
N TYR A 98 12.99 0.48 0.31
CA TYR A 98 14.02 0.15 1.28
C TYR A 98 13.94 -1.32 1.72
N ALA A 99 12.74 -1.79 2.12
CA ALA A 99 12.52 -3.16 2.56
C ALA A 99 12.70 -4.18 1.41
N LEU A 100 12.17 -3.89 0.21
CA LEU A 100 12.43 -4.69 -0.99
C LEU A 100 13.93 -4.76 -1.32
N GLY A 101 14.67 -3.67 -1.10
CA GLY A 101 16.12 -3.58 -1.31
C GLY A 101 16.93 -4.52 -0.42
N LEU A 102 16.41 -4.89 0.75
CA LEU A 102 17.05 -5.90 1.61
C LEU A 102 16.98 -7.30 0.96
N VAL A 103 15.86 -7.61 0.32
CA VAL A 103 15.64 -8.85 -0.43
C VAL A 103 16.46 -8.82 -1.74
N ALA A 104 16.34 -7.73 -2.50
CA ALA A 104 17.03 -7.55 -3.78
C ALA A 104 18.55 -7.69 -3.66
N ARG A 105 19.15 -7.14 -2.59
CA ARG A 105 20.60 -7.25 -2.32
C ARG A 105 21.04 -8.69 -2.04
N GLN A 106 20.23 -9.47 -1.33
CA GLN A 106 20.53 -10.88 -1.10
C GLN A 106 20.45 -11.71 -2.38
N ILE A 107 19.52 -11.36 -3.28
CA ILE A 107 19.40 -11.98 -4.61
C ILE A 107 20.61 -11.59 -5.48
N ALA A 108 20.92 -10.30 -5.58
CA ALA A 108 22.05 -9.80 -6.37
C ALA A 108 23.39 -10.47 -5.98
N ARG A 109 23.65 -10.68 -4.68
CA ARG A 109 24.89 -11.35 -4.20
C ARG A 109 25.06 -12.78 -4.68
N LYS A 110 24.00 -13.44 -5.14
CA LYS A 110 24.05 -14.81 -5.68
C LYS A 110 24.27 -14.84 -7.19
N LEU A 111 24.31 -13.68 -7.85
CA LEU A 111 24.49 -13.53 -9.29
C LEU A 111 25.89 -13.00 -9.58
N GLU A 112 26.54 -13.54 -10.61
CA GLU A 112 27.90 -13.13 -11.00
C GLU A 112 27.92 -11.69 -11.55
N ARG A 113 26.93 -11.36 -12.39
CA ARG A 113 26.75 -10.02 -12.97
C ARG A 113 25.25 -9.68 -12.88
N PRO A 114 24.75 -9.18 -11.74
CA PRO A 114 23.33 -8.87 -11.58
C PRO A 114 22.91 -7.76 -12.53
N HIS A 115 21.90 -7.99 -13.37
CA HIS A 115 21.33 -6.99 -14.28
C HIS A 115 19.84 -6.80 -14.04
N ALA A 116 19.40 -5.54 -14.01
CA ALA A 116 18.01 -5.21 -13.82
C ALA A 116 17.54 -4.05 -14.68
N ILE A 117 16.23 -3.94 -14.86
CA ILE A 117 15.57 -2.82 -15.50
C ILE A 117 14.38 -2.36 -14.68
N VAL A 118 13.92 -1.14 -14.94
CA VAL A 118 12.64 -0.64 -14.45
C VAL A 118 11.66 -0.62 -15.62
N LEU A 119 10.47 -1.17 -15.39
CA LEU A 119 9.35 -1.14 -16.31
C LEU A 119 8.21 -0.35 -15.66
N SER A 120 7.88 0.81 -16.22
CA SER A 120 6.93 1.77 -15.65
C SER A 120 5.80 2.11 -16.59
N ARG A 121 4.66 2.55 -16.04
CA ARG A 121 3.71 3.32 -16.84
C ARG A 121 4.41 4.57 -17.36
N LYS A 122 4.15 4.92 -18.61
CA LYS A 122 4.61 6.18 -19.18
C LYS A 122 3.97 7.36 -18.44
N ASP A 123 4.73 8.44 -18.27
CA ASP A 123 4.19 9.69 -17.75
C ASP A 123 3.04 10.20 -18.65
N ARG A 124 2.01 10.80 -18.02
CA ARG A 124 0.84 11.40 -18.72
C ARG A 124 0.09 10.41 -19.62
N ASN A 125 -0.22 9.24 -19.08
CA ASN A 125 -0.87 8.13 -19.81
C ASN A 125 -2.40 8.26 -19.93
N GLY A 126 -2.93 9.49 -19.87
CA GLY A 126 -4.37 9.73 -19.79
C GLY A 126 -5.00 9.47 -18.42
N ASP A 127 -4.19 9.13 -17.40
CA ASP A 127 -4.55 9.11 -15.99
C ASP A 127 -3.81 10.24 -15.22
N LEU A 128 -4.06 10.32 -13.91
CA LEU A 128 -3.37 11.25 -13.00
C LEU A 128 -2.43 10.49 -12.06
N ASP A 129 -1.92 9.31 -12.45
CA ASP A 129 -1.30 8.34 -11.55
C ASP A 129 0.16 8.67 -11.18
N ARG A 130 0.34 9.56 -10.21
CA ARG A 130 1.66 9.94 -9.67
C ARG A 130 2.37 8.80 -8.94
N TYR A 131 1.64 7.84 -8.37
CA TYR A 131 2.24 6.71 -7.63
C TYR A 131 3.18 5.89 -8.52
N THR A 132 2.83 5.63 -9.78
CA THR A 132 3.69 4.80 -10.64
C THR A 132 5.00 5.50 -11.01
N ALA A 133 4.99 6.83 -11.16
CA ALA A 133 6.21 7.61 -11.35
C ALA A 133 7.10 7.61 -10.09
N GLU A 134 6.51 7.76 -8.91
CA GLU A 134 7.23 7.69 -7.63
C GLU A 134 7.85 6.31 -7.39
N GLN A 135 7.09 5.24 -7.65
CA GLN A 135 7.56 3.86 -7.60
C GLN A 135 8.67 3.56 -8.61
N ARG A 136 8.62 4.12 -9.83
CA ARG A 136 9.70 4.01 -10.81
C ARG A 136 11.00 4.54 -10.24
N ASP A 137 10.96 5.75 -9.68
CA ASP A 137 12.15 6.45 -9.20
C ASP A 137 12.72 5.77 -7.94
N ALA A 138 11.86 5.41 -6.98
CA ALA A 138 12.23 4.67 -5.78
C ALA A 138 12.76 3.26 -6.10
N GLY A 139 12.10 2.53 -7.00
CA GLY A 139 12.50 1.21 -7.46
C GLY A 139 13.85 1.21 -8.19
N ARG A 140 14.09 2.22 -9.03
CA ARG A 140 15.39 2.43 -9.70
C ARG A 140 16.51 2.65 -8.68
N ALA A 141 16.28 3.51 -7.69
CA ALA A 141 17.24 3.78 -6.63
C ALA A 141 17.53 2.52 -5.80
N MET A 142 16.50 1.75 -5.47
CA MET A 142 16.59 0.48 -4.75
C MET A 142 17.44 -0.54 -5.51
N LEU A 143 17.17 -0.79 -6.80
CA LEU A 143 17.92 -1.76 -7.60
C LEU A 143 19.40 -1.40 -7.69
N ARG A 144 19.71 -0.10 -7.90
CA ARG A 144 21.09 0.39 -7.91
C ARG A 144 21.77 0.16 -6.56
N ALA A 145 21.10 0.50 -5.46
CA ALA A 145 21.63 0.31 -4.11
C ALA A 145 21.79 -1.17 -3.72
N ALA A 146 21.00 -2.06 -4.33
CA ALA A 146 21.09 -3.51 -4.15
C ALA A 146 22.26 -4.15 -4.92
N GLY A 147 22.88 -3.43 -5.87
CA GLY A 147 24.06 -3.89 -6.63
C GLY A 147 23.76 -4.39 -8.03
N PHE A 148 22.60 -4.06 -8.61
CA PHE A 148 22.29 -4.37 -10.01
C PHE A 148 22.91 -3.35 -10.96
N ALA A 149 23.49 -3.84 -12.06
CA ALA A 149 23.73 -3.02 -13.24
C ALA A 149 22.38 -2.73 -13.91
N LEU A 150 22.06 -1.45 -14.12
CA LEU A 150 20.78 -1.05 -14.70
C LEU A 150 20.87 -0.92 -16.22
N GLY A 151 19.92 -1.55 -16.91
CA GLY A 151 19.59 -1.20 -18.28
C GLY A 151 18.78 0.11 -18.37
N PRO A 152 18.44 0.56 -19.59
CA PRO A 152 17.55 1.70 -19.75
C PRO A 152 16.17 1.39 -19.17
N ASP A 153 15.51 2.40 -18.64
CA ASP A 153 14.11 2.31 -18.24
C ASP A 153 13.25 2.05 -19.48
N VAL A 154 12.21 1.26 -19.28
CA VAL A 154 11.25 0.90 -20.32
C VAL A 154 9.88 1.35 -19.85
N ASP A 155 9.17 2.07 -20.70
CA ASP A 155 7.82 2.53 -20.39
C ASP A 155 6.76 1.76 -21.19
N PHE A 156 5.53 1.72 -20.67
CA PHE A 156 4.36 1.21 -21.36
C PHE A 156 3.17 2.17 -21.30
N ASP A 157 2.41 2.23 -22.39
CA ASP A 157 1.18 3.02 -22.50
C ASP A 157 -0.05 2.25 -21.95
N LEU A 158 -1.11 2.99 -21.62
CA LEU A 158 -2.44 2.47 -21.31
C LEU A 158 -3.35 2.63 -22.53
N ALA A 159 -3.73 1.51 -23.17
CA ALA A 159 -4.59 1.48 -24.34
C ALA A 159 -5.80 0.58 -24.08
N GLY A 160 -6.68 0.99 -23.15
CA GLY A 160 -7.74 0.12 -22.61
C GLY A 160 -7.21 -0.95 -21.64
N GLY A 161 -5.96 -0.82 -21.20
CA GLY A 161 -5.19 -1.74 -20.36
C GLY A 161 -3.69 -1.58 -20.63
N ALA A 162 -2.84 -2.27 -19.86
CA ALA A 162 -1.39 -2.19 -20.01
C ALA A 162 -0.91 -2.72 -21.38
N SER A 163 -0.35 -1.83 -22.21
CA SER A 163 0.20 -2.18 -23.53
C SER A 163 1.64 -2.69 -23.41
N LEU A 164 1.79 -3.95 -23.02
CA LEU A 164 3.09 -4.53 -22.65
C LEU A 164 3.80 -5.34 -23.73
N ASN A 165 3.16 -5.63 -24.87
CA ASN A 165 3.73 -6.51 -25.90
C ASN A 165 5.06 -5.97 -26.47
N ALA A 166 5.08 -4.73 -26.96
CA ALA A 166 6.28 -4.13 -27.51
C ALA A 166 7.38 -3.90 -26.45
N PRO A 167 7.08 -3.32 -25.26
CA PRO A 167 8.04 -3.22 -24.16
C PRO A 167 8.68 -4.56 -23.80
N LEU A 168 7.88 -5.61 -23.60
CA LEU A 168 8.39 -6.93 -23.21
C LEU A 168 9.15 -7.62 -24.34
N THR A 169 8.75 -7.43 -25.60
CA THR A 169 9.56 -7.90 -26.75
C THR A 169 10.95 -7.28 -26.72
N GLY A 170 11.06 -5.97 -26.51
CA GLY A 170 12.35 -5.28 -26.40
C GLY A 170 13.20 -5.79 -25.22
N ILE A 171 12.57 -6.04 -24.07
CA ILE A 171 13.24 -6.56 -22.87
C ILE A 171 13.74 -7.99 -23.07
N CYS A 172 12.87 -8.87 -23.57
CA CYS A 172 13.12 -10.31 -23.64
C CYS A 172 14.02 -10.69 -24.82
N GLN A 173 14.11 -9.84 -25.85
CA GLN A 173 14.99 -10.05 -27.01
C GLN A 173 16.26 -9.18 -26.97
N ALA A 174 16.48 -8.42 -25.90
CA ALA A 174 17.71 -7.68 -25.71
C ALA A 174 18.92 -8.62 -25.67
N GLU A 175 20.10 -8.12 -26.08
CA GLU A 175 21.37 -8.84 -25.96
C GLU A 175 21.59 -9.37 -24.54
N ARG A 176 21.12 -8.59 -23.56
CA ARG A 176 21.13 -8.96 -22.15
C ARG A 176 19.75 -8.85 -21.52
N VAL A 177 19.03 -9.97 -21.50
CA VAL A 177 17.78 -10.12 -20.72
C VAL A 177 18.07 -9.92 -19.23
N PRO A 178 17.25 -9.13 -18.50
CA PRO A 178 17.46 -8.87 -17.07
C PRO A 178 17.29 -10.12 -16.19
N ASP A 179 18.00 -10.12 -15.07
CA ASP A 179 17.80 -11.09 -13.98
C ASP A 179 16.66 -10.61 -13.05
N ALA A 180 16.47 -9.30 -12.95
CA ALA A 180 15.40 -8.68 -12.18
C ALA A 180 14.72 -7.51 -12.91
N LEU A 181 13.44 -7.31 -12.62
CA LEU A 181 12.64 -6.20 -13.12
C LEU A 181 11.96 -5.51 -11.93
N TYR A 182 12.05 -4.19 -11.83
CA TYR A 182 11.14 -3.43 -10.99
C TYR A 182 9.93 -3.02 -11.81
N PHE A 183 8.75 -3.48 -11.42
CA PHE A 183 7.50 -3.16 -12.08
C PHE A 183 6.79 -2.03 -11.35
N ALA A 184 6.84 -0.83 -11.93
CA ALA A 184 6.15 0.35 -11.45
C ALA A 184 4.81 0.52 -12.19
N GLY A 185 3.90 -0.44 -11.94
CA GLY A 185 2.53 -0.43 -12.43
C GLY A 185 1.53 -0.62 -11.28
N ARG A 186 0.30 -0.95 -11.63
CA ARG A 186 -0.79 -1.27 -10.69
C ARG A 186 -1.18 -2.73 -10.78
N VAL A 187 -2.00 -3.19 -9.82
CA VAL A 187 -2.51 -4.57 -9.79
C VAL A 187 -3.20 -4.96 -11.10
N GLU A 188 -3.96 -4.05 -11.73
CA GLU A 188 -4.63 -4.30 -13.01
C GLU A 188 -3.68 -4.58 -14.18
N ASP A 189 -2.42 -4.16 -14.09
CA ASP A 189 -1.42 -4.34 -15.14
C ASP A 189 -0.68 -5.69 -15.03
N VAL A 190 -0.67 -6.30 -13.85
CA VAL A 190 0.16 -7.48 -13.54
C VAL A 190 -0.23 -8.69 -14.39
N ARG A 191 -1.51 -8.89 -14.68
CA ARG A 191 -1.93 -10.01 -15.54
C ARG A 191 -1.35 -9.90 -16.95
N ALA A 192 -1.28 -8.69 -17.51
CA ALA A 192 -0.68 -8.48 -18.83
C ALA A 192 0.84 -8.69 -18.78
N LEU A 193 1.50 -8.25 -17.70
CA LEU A 193 2.93 -8.49 -17.46
C LEU A 193 3.24 -9.99 -17.40
N MET A 194 2.53 -10.74 -16.55
CA MET A 194 2.80 -12.16 -16.33
C MET A 194 2.55 -12.99 -17.58
N ARG A 195 1.50 -12.65 -18.35
CA ARG A 195 1.25 -13.25 -19.66
C ARG A 195 2.40 -12.99 -20.62
N GLY A 196 2.80 -11.73 -20.79
CA GLY A 196 3.89 -11.38 -21.69
C GLY A 196 5.22 -12.04 -21.31
N LEU A 197 5.56 -12.10 -20.02
CA LEU A 197 6.76 -12.81 -19.54
C LEU A 197 6.70 -14.33 -19.78
N SER A 198 5.50 -14.93 -19.78
CA SER A 198 5.32 -16.36 -20.05
C SER A 198 5.38 -16.71 -21.54
N GLU A 199 5.02 -15.77 -22.42
CA GLU A 199 4.85 -16.01 -23.85
C GLU A 199 6.02 -15.50 -24.70
N THR A 200 6.74 -14.48 -24.24
CA THR A 200 7.77 -13.81 -25.05
C THR A 200 9.08 -14.60 -25.08
N THR A 201 9.57 -14.92 -26.28
CA THR A 201 10.87 -15.53 -26.53
C THR A 201 11.99 -14.78 -25.79
N GLY A 202 12.83 -15.53 -25.05
CA GLY A 202 13.94 -15.00 -24.25
C GLY A 202 13.63 -14.78 -22.76
N CYS A 203 12.35 -14.56 -22.41
CA CYS A 203 11.90 -14.54 -21.02
C CYS A 203 11.27 -15.86 -20.57
N TRP A 204 10.45 -16.51 -21.41
CA TRP A 204 9.58 -17.64 -21.00
C TRP A 204 10.27 -18.82 -20.31
N ASN A 205 11.54 -19.09 -20.60
CA ASN A 205 12.33 -20.17 -20.02
C ASN A 205 13.45 -19.69 -19.08
N ARG A 206 13.49 -18.39 -18.78
CA ARG A 206 14.51 -17.78 -17.93
C ARG A 206 13.95 -17.47 -16.55
N ALA A 207 14.67 -17.85 -15.50
CA ALA A 207 14.31 -17.42 -14.15
C ALA A 207 14.42 -15.88 -14.05
N LEU A 208 13.33 -15.22 -13.69
CA LEU A 208 13.28 -13.76 -13.60
C LEU A 208 12.67 -13.32 -12.27
N THR A 209 13.29 -12.34 -11.62
CA THR A 209 12.75 -11.75 -10.39
C THR A 209 11.96 -10.49 -10.73
N VAL A 210 10.73 -10.36 -10.24
CA VAL A 210 9.97 -9.10 -10.34
C VAL A 210 9.82 -8.50 -8.95
N PHE A 211 10.11 -7.21 -8.80
CA PHE A 211 9.81 -6.43 -7.59
C PHE A 211 8.71 -5.42 -7.91
N THR A 212 7.78 -5.16 -6.98
CA THR A 212 6.75 -4.12 -7.15
C THR A 212 6.22 -3.61 -5.81
N GLY A 213 5.45 -2.53 -5.85
CA GLY A 213 4.92 -1.85 -4.66
C GLY A 213 3.71 -2.51 -4.01
N ASP A 214 3.10 -1.79 -3.07
CA ASP A 214 2.00 -2.26 -2.23
C ASP A 214 0.64 -2.40 -2.91
N ASP A 215 0.44 -1.77 -4.07
CA ASP A 215 -0.82 -1.86 -4.82
C ASP A 215 -1.20 -3.33 -5.13
N LEU A 216 -0.19 -4.18 -5.27
CA LEU A 216 -0.34 -5.61 -5.52
C LEU A 216 -0.96 -6.39 -4.35
N THR A 217 -1.03 -5.80 -3.15
CA THR A 217 -1.74 -6.41 -2.02
C THR A 217 -3.19 -6.78 -2.33
N LYS A 218 -3.79 -6.14 -3.34
CA LYS A 218 -5.19 -6.35 -3.77
C LYS A 218 -5.40 -7.69 -4.49
N ASP A 219 -4.33 -8.30 -4.98
CA ASP A 219 -4.42 -9.58 -5.69
C ASP A 219 -4.34 -10.76 -4.70
N THR A 220 -5.27 -11.71 -4.85
CA THR A 220 -5.28 -12.96 -4.08
C THR A 220 -4.44 -14.04 -4.72
N PHE A 221 -4.07 -13.87 -6.01
CA PHE A 221 -3.36 -14.83 -6.86
C PHE A 221 -4.05 -16.21 -6.92
N SER A 222 -5.38 -16.23 -6.81
CA SER A 222 -6.17 -17.47 -6.79
C SER A 222 -6.24 -18.16 -8.16
N ASP A 223 -5.97 -17.44 -9.26
CA ASP A 223 -5.90 -18.00 -10.61
C ASP A 223 -4.51 -18.54 -10.92
N SER A 224 -4.43 -19.77 -11.42
CA SER A 224 -3.25 -20.40 -12.01
C SER A 224 -2.50 -19.51 -13.02
N ALA A 225 -3.22 -18.66 -13.77
CA ALA A 225 -2.65 -17.77 -14.77
C ALA A 225 -2.12 -16.44 -14.20
N SER A 226 -2.21 -16.22 -12.88
CA SER A 226 -1.89 -14.94 -12.24
C SER A 226 -0.40 -14.62 -12.18
N ILE A 227 0.48 -15.62 -12.24
CA ILE A 227 1.95 -15.48 -12.14
C ILE A 227 2.63 -16.39 -13.17
N ALA A 228 3.68 -15.92 -13.85
CA ALA A 228 4.47 -16.75 -14.76
C ALA A 228 5.30 -17.80 -13.98
N THR A 229 5.40 -19.04 -14.49
CA THR A 229 6.04 -20.20 -13.81
C THR A 229 7.53 -19.99 -13.51
N ASN A 230 8.20 -19.20 -14.35
CA ASN A 230 9.61 -18.87 -14.27
C ASN A 230 9.87 -17.54 -13.52
N VAL A 231 8.81 -16.89 -13.01
CA VAL A 231 8.91 -15.62 -12.29
C VAL A 231 8.80 -15.84 -10.79
N THR A 232 9.71 -15.21 -10.05
CA THR A 232 9.54 -14.96 -8.62
C THR A 232 9.19 -13.50 -8.40
N LEU A 233 7.98 -13.24 -7.93
CA LEU A 233 7.47 -11.89 -7.68
C LEU A 233 7.63 -11.55 -6.19
N TYR A 234 8.18 -10.38 -5.89
CA TYR A 234 8.24 -9.82 -4.54
C TYR A 234 7.48 -8.50 -4.53
N HIS A 235 6.63 -8.32 -3.53
CA HIS A 235 5.90 -7.06 -3.36
C HIS A 235 5.78 -6.65 -1.90
N SER A 236 5.64 -5.36 -1.67
CA SER A 236 5.29 -4.84 -0.35
C SER A 236 3.82 -5.13 -0.05
N SER A 237 3.45 -5.39 1.20
CA SER A 237 2.05 -5.38 1.63
C SER A 237 1.68 -4.00 2.16
N LEU A 238 0.42 -3.62 1.98
CA LEU A 238 -0.12 -2.40 2.54
C LEU A 238 -0.24 -2.47 4.08
N ALA A 239 -0.47 -3.68 4.62
CA ALA A 239 -0.59 -3.92 6.04
C ALA A 239 0.04 -5.26 6.44
N PRO A 240 0.73 -5.34 7.60
CA PRO A 240 1.30 -6.56 8.13
C PRO A 240 0.27 -7.31 8.98
N LEU A 241 -0.70 -7.95 8.32
CA LEU A 241 -1.92 -8.49 8.95
C LEU A 241 -1.66 -9.50 10.08
N ASP A 242 -0.56 -10.24 9.97
CA ASP A 242 -0.09 -11.27 10.88
C ASP A 242 0.71 -10.74 12.08
N ARG A 243 0.99 -9.43 12.15
CA ARG A 243 1.96 -8.86 13.10
C ARG A 243 1.40 -7.90 14.13
N GLY A 244 0.11 -7.55 14.06
CA GLY A 244 -0.50 -6.64 15.02
C GLY A 244 -0.74 -7.23 16.41
N THR A 245 -1.06 -6.36 17.36
CA THR A 245 -1.28 -6.71 18.78
C THR A 245 -2.75 -6.93 19.12
N ASN A 246 -3.67 -6.63 18.19
CA ASN A 246 -5.11 -6.82 18.36
C ASN A 246 -5.71 -7.82 17.35
N PRO A 247 -5.41 -9.13 17.49
CA PRO A 247 -5.96 -10.14 16.58
C PRO A 247 -7.47 -10.32 16.73
N GLY A 248 -8.06 -9.92 17.87
CA GLY A 248 -9.51 -9.96 18.11
C GLY A 248 -10.31 -9.07 17.15
N PHE A 249 -9.68 -8.00 16.64
CA PHE A 249 -10.26 -7.16 15.60
C PHE A 249 -10.76 -7.95 14.39
N TYR A 250 -9.96 -8.90 13.88
CA TYR A 250 -10.31 -9.62 12.64
C TYR A 250 -11.56 -10.47 12.81
N ALA A 251 -11.69 -11.17 13.95
CA ALA A 251 -12.87 -11.97 14.24
C ALA A 251 -14.13 -11.09 14.40
N ASP A 252 -14.00 -9.94 15.07
CA ASP A 252 -15.10 -9.00 15.30
C ASP A 252 -15.53 -8.33 13.99
N ALA A 253 -14.57 -7.80 13.23
CA ALA A 253 -14.80 -7.17 11.94
C ALA A 253 -15.42 -8.16 10.94
N HIS A 254 -14.94 -9.40 10.90
CA HIS A 254 -15.52 -10.44 10.04
C HIS A 254 -17.00 -10.67 10.39
N ARG A 255 -17.34 -10.83 11.68
CA ARG A 255 -18.75 -10.98 12.09
C ARG A 255 -19.60 -9.78 11.70
N THR A 256 -19.11 -8.56 11.92
CA THR A 256 -19.83 -7.33 11.56
C THR A 256 -20.03 -7.18 10.06
N LEU A 257 -18.97 -7.37 9.26
CA LEU A 257 -19.04 -7.25 7.80
C LEU A 257 -19.95 -8.31 7.20
N ARG A 258 -19.92 -9.55 7.73
CA ARG A 258 -20.85 -10.60 7.29
C ARG A 258 -22.30 -10.32 7.61
N ALA A 259 -22.60 -9.63 8.71
CA ALA A 259 -23.97 -9.23 9.01
C ALA A 259 -24.49 -8.12 8.05
N LEU A 260 -23.59 -7.41 7.36
CA LEU A 260 -23.91 -6.35 6.41
C LEU A 260 -23.92 -6.82 4.95
N LEU A 261 -23.21 -7.90 4.64
CA LEU A 261 -23.16 -8.53 3.32
C LEU A 261 -24.22 -9.65 3.27
N ASP A 262 -24.99 -9.76 2.18
CA ASP A 262 -25.95 -10.87 2.02
C ASP A 262 -25.24 -12.22 2.23
N GLU A 263 -25.84 -13.11 3.06
CA GLU A 263 -25.20 -14.34 3.56
C GLU A 263 -24.65 -15.25 2.45
N GLU A 264 -25.23 -15.20 1.25
CA GLU A 264 -24.87 -16.03 0.09
C GLU A 264 -23.53 -15.64 -0.58
N LYS A 265 -22.97 -14.46 -0.28
CA LYS A 265 -21.78 -13.93 -0.98
C LYS A 265 -20.45 -14.09 -0.22
N VAL A 266 -20.44 -14.71 0.97
CA VAL A 266 -19.23 -14.80 1.80
C VAL A 266 -18.96 -16.22 2.30
N THR A 267 -17.81 -16.77 1.93
CA THR A 267 -17.31 -18.08 2.40
C THR A 267 -17.15 -18.06 3.93
N ALA A 268 -17.43 -19.19 4.60
CA ALA A 268 -17.13 -19.33 6.03
C ALA A 268 -15.62 -19.26 6.30
N LEU A 269 -15.22 -18.63 7.41
CA LEU A 269 -13.85 -18.72 7.90
C LEU A 269 -13.47 -20.21 7.99
N ALA A 270 -12.46 -20.60 7.23
CA ALA A 270 -11.95 -21.95 7.27
C ALA A 270 -11.49 -22.27 8.71
N ALA A 271 -11.98 -23.38 9.26
CA ALA A 271 -11.62 -23.80 10.61
C ALA A 271 -10.10 -23.96 10.73
N GLY A 272 -9.51 -23.35 11.76
CA GLY A 272 -8.08 -23.41 12.03
C GLY A 272 -7.21 -22.39 11.28
N ARG A 273 -7.77 -21.59 10.36
CA ARG A 273 -7.02 -20.48 9.73
C ARG A 273 -7.23 -19.17 10.49
N PRO A 274 -6.19 -18.33 10.63
CA PRO A 274 -6.35 -16.99 11.20
C PRO A 274 -7.35 -16.16 10.41
N ALA A 275 -8.23 -15.42 11.09
CA ALA A 275 -9.27 -14.63 10.46
C ALA A 275 -8.74 -13.55 9.49
N TYR A 276 -7.50 -13.09 9.68
CA TYR A 276 -6.87 -12.12 8.79
C TYR A 276 -6.48 -12.68 7.41
N GLU A 277 -6.50 -14.01 7.24
CA GLU A 277 -6.25 -14.66 5.94
C GLU A 277 -7.50 -14.71 5.05
N ASP A 278 -8.65 -14.27 5.57
CA ASP A 278 -9.89 -14.15 4.83
C ASP A 278 -9.79 -13.08 3.71
N GLU A 279 -10.49 -13.30 2.60
CA GLU A 279 -10.49 -12.39 1.45
C GLU A 279 -10.90 -10.96 1.84
N LEU A 280 -11.78 -10.81 2.84
CA LEU A 280 -12.22 -9.50 3.37
C LEU A 280 -11.08 -8.63 3.90
N PHE A 281 -9.96 -9.24 4.32
CA PHE A 281 -8.80 -8.53 4.86
C PHE A 281 -7.57 -8.63 3.98
N SER A 282 -7.56 -9.51 2.98
CA SER A 282 -6.40 -9.84 2.15
C SER A 282 -5.68 -8.63 1.53
N SER A 283 -6.43 -7.57 1.19
CA SER A 283 -5.88 -6.33 0.65
C SER A 283 -5.29 -5.38 1.70
N GLY A 284 -5.52 -5.62 2.98
CA GLY A 284 -5.14 -4.72 4.08
C GLY A 284 -5.92 -3.40 4.15
N GLN A 285 -6.70 -3.05 3.11
CA GLN A 285 -7.42 -1.78 3.05
C GLN A 285 -8.46 -1.63 4.17
N THR A 286 -9.19 -2.71 4.48
CA THR A 286 -10.16 -2.74 5.59
C THR A 286 -9.49 -2.38 6.93
N VAL A 287 -8.32 -2.95 7.17
CA VAL A 287 -7.61 -2.84 8.46
C VAL A 287 -6.97 -1.47 8.63
N ILE A 288 -6.39 -0.93 7.55
CA ILE A 288 -5.77 0.39 7.58
C ILE A 288 -6.83 1.49 7.64
N ALA A 289 -7.98 1.31 6.98
CA ALA A 289 -9.13 2.22 7.10
C ALA A 289 -9.71 2.24 8.52
N TYR A 290 -9.84 1.07 9.16
CA TYR A 290 -10.19 1.00 10.58
C TYR A 290 -9.18 1.75 11.44
N SER A 291 -7.88 1.50 11.23
CA SER A 291 -6.82 2.09 12.04
C SER A 291 -6.73 3.61 11.89
N ALA A 292 -6.89 4.13 10.67
CA ALA A 292 -6.95 5.56 10.39
C ALA A 292 -8.18 6.22 11.06
N THR A 293 -9.34 5.57 10.97
CA THR A 293 -10.57 6.04 11.61
C THR A 293 -10.45 6.04 13.13
N ALA A 294 -9.84 5.00 13.71
CA ALA A 294 -9.59 4.89 15.14
C ALA A 294 -8.64 6.00 15.63
N ALA A 295 -7.58 6.30 14.86
CA ALA A 295 -6.65 7.38 15.19
C ALA A 295 -7.31 8.77 15.13
N LEU A 296 -8.11 9.05 14.10
CA LEU A 296 -8.87 10.30 14.03
C LEU A 296 -9.89 10.40 15.17
N TYR A 297 -10.60 9.32 15.48
CA TYR A 297 -11.58 9.30 16.57
C TYR A 297 -10.92 9.48 17.93
N ASP A 298 -9.77 8.83 18.20
CA ASP A 298 -9.01 9.04 19.44
C ASP A 298 -8.64 10.51 19.63
N ALA A 299 -8.14 11.15 18.57
CA ALA A 299 -7.80 12.56 18.60
C ALA A 299 -9.03 13.47 18.81
N ALA A 300 -10.13 13.19 18.12
CA ALA A 300 -11.35 13.99 18.15
C ALA A 300 -12.21 13.80 19.41
N ALA A 301 -11.98 12.71 20.16
CA ALA A 301 -12.77 12.32 21.32
C ALA A 301 -11.91 12.05 22.57
N ARG A 302 -10.71 12.64 22.63
CA ARG A 302 -9.76 12.39 23.73
C ARG A 302 -10.37 12.74 25.09
N GLY A 303 -10.35 11.76 26.00
CA GLY A 303 -10.99 11.86 27.32
C GLY A 303 -12.51 11.74 27.27
N ASP A 304 -13.08 11.19 26.19
CA ASP A 304 -14.52 11.14 25.91
C ASP A 304 -15.16 12.53 25.86
N VAL A 305 -14.40 13.52 25.39
CA VAL A 305 -14.85 14.90 25.16
C VAL A 305 -14.66 15.24 23.70
N ARG A 306 -15.72 15.76 23.07
CA ARG A 306 -15.68 16.21 21.66
C ARG A 306 -14.68 17.36 21.50
N ARG A 307 -13.85 17.26 20.48
CA ARG A 307 -12.88 18.27 20.05
C ARG A 307 -13.32 18.98 18.78
N SER A 308 -12.87 20.22 18.62
CA SER A 308 -12.93 20.96 17.36
C SER A 308 -11.96 20.37 16.32
N ALA A 309 -12.07 20.77 15.05
CA ALA A 309 -11.12 20.36 14.01
C ALA A 309 -9.67 20.79 14.34
N ALA A 310 -9.49 22.01 14.87
CA ALA A 310 -8.18 22.53 15.26
C ALA A 310 -7.56 21.74 16.43
N GLU A 311 -8.34 21.46 17.48
CA GLU A 311 -7.89 20.60 18.59
C GLU A 311 -7.61 19.17 18.10
N THR A 312 -8.44 18.62 17.21
CA THR A 312 -8.25 17.28 16.63
C THR A 312 -6.93 17.21 15.88
N TRP A 313 -6.63 18.19 15.02
CA TRP A 313 -5.36 18.28 14.30
C TRP A 313 -4.18 18.37 15.28
N ALA A 314 -4.21 19.28 16.24
CA ALA A 314 -3.14 19.39 17.25
C ALA A 314 -2.94 18.07 18.02
N THR A 315 -4.05 17.40 18.35
CA THR A 315 -4.04 16.14 19.11
C THR A 315 -3.49 14.96 18.29
N LEU A 316 -3.70 14.92 16.97
CA LEU A 316 -3.18 13.87 16.09
C LEU A 316 -1.65 13.74 16.19
N HIS A 317 -0.90 14.84 16.33
CA HIS A 317 0.56 14.83 16.56
C HIS A 317 0.99 14.20 17.89
N THR A 318 0.06 13.73 18.71
CA THR A 318 0.33 13.05 19.98
C THR A 318 -0.42 11.72 20.09
N VAL A 319 -1.05 11.26 19.01
CA VAL A 319 -1.72 9.95 19.00
C VAL A 319 -0.68 8.85 19.12
N GLU A 320 -0.99 7.88 19.98
CA GLU A 320 -0.24 6.65 20.16
C GLU A 320 -1.20 5.53 20.56
N LEU A 321 -1.55 4.68 19.60
CA LEU A 321 -2.46 3.55 19.77
C LEU A 321 -1.66 2.25 19.71
N ASN A 322 -1.36 1.67 20.87
CA ASN A 322 -0.48 0.49 21.01
C ASN A 322 -1.17 -0.86 20.77
N ASN A 323 -2.50 -0.88 20.67
CA ASN A 323 -3.31 -2.09 20.52
C ASN A 323 -4.09 -2.12 19.20
N MET A 324 -3.38 -1.94 18.08
CA MET A 324 -3.99 -1.89 16.75
C MET A 324 -3.71 -3.17 15.95
N PRO A 325 -4.55 -3.51 14.95
CA PRO A 325 -4.45 -4.79 14.23
C PRO A 325 -3.20 -4.92 13.35
N THR A 326 -2.45 -3.83 13.14
CA THR A 326 -1.20 -3.78 12.37
C THR A 326 0.02 -3.37 13.22
N GLY A 327 -0.15 -3.16 14.53
CA GLY A 327 0.93 -2.74 15.43
C GLY A 327 0.56 -1.52 16.25
N THR A 328 1.50 -0.58 16.38
CA THR A 328 1.30 0.72 17.03
C THR A 328 1.10 1.82 15.99
N ILE A 329 0.00 2.57 16.09
CA ILE A 329 -0.24 3.75 15.27
C ILE A 329 0.17 4.99 16.05
N ALA A 330 1.19 5.70 15.59
CA ALA A 330 1.68 6.91 16.22
C ALA A 330 2.11 7.96 15.19
N PHE A 331 1.87 9.23 15.48
CA PHE A 331 2.24 10.35 14.59
C PHE A 331 3.12 11.42 15.26
N GLY A 332 3.59 11.17 16.49
CA GLY A 332 4.39 12.13 17.22
C GLY A 332 5.80 12.34 16.64
N PRO A 333 6.44 13.51 16.85
CA PRO A 333 7.73 13.84 16.24
C PRO A 333 8.84 12.83 16.54
N ALA A 334 8.90 12.33 17.78
CA ALA A 334 9.87 11.31 18.21
C ALA A 334 9.58 9.91 17.61
N LYS A 335 8.41 9.72 17.01
CA LYS A 335 7.92 8.49 16.40
C LYS A 335 7.42 8.73 14.97
N SER A 336 7.95 9.75 14.29
CA SER A 336 7.54 10.08 12.92
C SER A 336 7.87 8.90 12.00
N SER A 337 6.83 8.39 11.35
CA SER A 337 6.91 7.18 10.53
C SER A 337 7.72 7.36 9.25
N VAL A 338 7.81 8.60 8.75
CA VAL A 338 8.50 8.96 7.49
C VAL A 338 10.01 8.77 7.60
N SER A 339 10.67 9.37 8.62
CA SER A 339 12.13 9.33 8.75
C SER A 339 12.64 8.10 9.50
N GLY A 340 11.80 7.51 10.34
CA GLY A 340 12.16 6.36 11.17
C GLY A 340 11.85 4.99 10.55
N HIS A 341 11.25 4.96 9.36
CA HIS A 341 10.68 3.75 8.75
C HIS A 341 9.85 2.96 9.77
N LEU A 342 8.87 3.62 10.38
CA LEU A 342 8.07 3.03 11.46
C LEU A 342 6.69 2.54 10.99
N HIS A 343 6.39 2.59 9.69
CA HIS A 343 5.15 1.98 9.21
C HIS A 343 5.25 0.45 9.29
N GLY A 344 4.08 -0.18 9.35
CA GLY A 344 3.98 -1.64 9.30
C GLY A 344 3.91 -2.10 7.86
N LEU A 345 4.71 -3.10 7.49
CA LEU A 345 4.67 -3.70 6.14
C LEU A 345 5.23 -5.12 6.17
N ASN A 346 4.81 -5.93 5.20
CA ASN A 346 5.43 -7.20 4.86
C ASN A 346 6.08 -7.10 3.48
N ILE A 347 7.14 -7.87 3.24
CA ILE A 347 7.54 -8.23 1.87
C ILE A 347 7.03 -9.64 1.62
N VAL A 348 6.22 -9.78 0.57
CA VAL A 348 5.55 -11.00 0.18
C VAL A 348 6.22 -11.52 -1.09
N LYS A 349 6.64 -12.78 -1.05
CA LYS A 349 7.08 -13.56 -2.21
C LYS A 349 5.89 -14.29 -2.79
N VAL A 350 5.77 -14.27 -4.11
CA VAL A 350 4.77 -15.01 -4.87
C VAL A 350 5.47 -15.83 -5.95
N VAL A 351 5.19 -17.13 -5.99
CA VAL A 351 5.71 -18.08 -6.98
C VAL A 351 4.59 -19.00 -7.46
N ARG A 352 4.74 -19.60 -8.64
CA ARG A 352 3.81 -20.61 -9.17
C ARG A 352 4.55 -21.92 -9.46
N PRO A 353 4.74 -22.81 -8.45
CA PRO A 353 5.42 -24.09 -8.64
C PRO A 353 4.52 -25.14 -9.31
N GLY A 354 3.20 -24.93 -9.31
CA GLY A 354 2.21 -25.85 -9.88
C GLY A 354 0.96 -25.12 -10.40
N PRO A 355 -0.24 -25.69 -10.29
CA PRO A 355 -1.46 -25.07 -10.80
C PRO A 355 -1.93 -23.86 -9.99
N SER A 356 -1.39 -23.60 -8.81
CA SER A 356 -1.75 -22.45 -7.97
C SER A 356 -0.53 -21.63 -7.60
N ALA A 357 -0.72 -20.33 -7.39
CA ALA A 357 0.32 -19.48 -6.82
C ALA A 357 0.44 -19.71 -5.31
N GLU A 358 1.67 -19.62 -4.80
CA GLU A 358 2.00 -19.67 -3.39
C GLU A 358 2.50 -18.31 -2.94
N ARG A 359 2.06 -17.88 -1.74
CA ARG A 359 2.41 -16.59 -1.15
C ARG A 359 3.09 -16.81 0.19
N THR A 360 4.27 -16.22 0.37
CA THR A 360 5.05 -16.35 1.61
C THR A 360 5.57 -15.00 2.05
N VAL A 361 5.34 -14.63 3.30
CA VAL A 361 5.97 -13.45 3.89
C VAL A 361 7.46 -13.74 4.11
N VAL A 362 8.33 -13.01 3.42
CA VAL A 362 9.78 -13.18 3.51
C VAL A 362 10.45 -12.14 4.41
N CYS A 363 9.79 -11.01 4.66
CA CYS A 363 10.31 -9.96 5.52
C CYS A 363 9.16 -9.13 6.13
N GLY A 364 9.45 -8.37 7.18
CA GLY A 364 8.61 -7.25 7.60
C GLY A 364 8.40 -7.13 9.11
N LYS A 365 7.54 -6.19 9.49
CA LYS A 365 7.41 -5.67 10.85
C LYS A 365 6.01 -5.10 11.10
N PRO A 366 5.53 -5.10 12.35
CA PRO A 366 4.38 -4.30 12.72
C PRO A 366 4.71 -2.81 12.74
N ALA A 367 3.67 -1.98 12.64
CA ALA A 367 3.77 -0.54 12.77
C ALA A 367 4.29 -0.12 14.16
N GLY A 368 5.02 1.00 14.19
CA GLY A 368 5.56 1.63 15.39
C GLY A 368 6.75 0.92 16.05
N VAL A 369 7.30 -0.12 15.44
CA VAL A 369 8.50 -0.81 15.95
C VAL A 369 9.77 -0.20 15.36
N ALA A 370 10.77 0.05 16.20
CA ALA A 370 12.13 0.43 15.82
C ALA A 370 13.13 -0.64 16.32
N PRO A 371 14.31 -0.81 15.70
CA PRO A 371 14.84 -0.11 14.51
C PRO A 371 14.17 -0.53 13.19
N PRO A 372 14.51 0.10 12.04
CA PRO A 372 14.09 -0.36 10.70
C PRO A 372 14.51 -1.82 10.43
N LEU A 373 13.85 -2.45 9.46
CA LEU A 373 14.20 -3.81 9.01
C LEU A 373 15.65 -3.87 8.53
N THR A 374 16.28 -5.02 8.76
CA THR A 374 17.63 -5.32 8.30
C THR A 374 17.64 -6.58 7.45
N ALA A 375 18.77 -6.87 6.80
CA ALA A 375 18.91 -8.08 6.00
C ALA A 375 18.67 -9.38 6.80
N LYS A 376 18.86 -9.37 8.13
CA LYS A 376 18.62 -10.54 8.99
C LYS A 376 17.14 -10.86 9.16
N ASP A 377 16.29 -9.86 8.98
CA ASP A 377 14.84 -9.97 9.11
C ASP A 377 14.18 -10.50 7.83
N CYS A 378 14.95 -10.60 6.73
CA CYS A 378 14.46 -11.02 5.43
C CYS A 378 15.05 -12.38 4.99
N LYS A 379 14.19 -13.30 4.53
CA LYS A 379 14.53 -14.65 4.02
C LYS A 379 13.95 -14.86 2.61
N PRO A 380 14.62 -14.36 1.55
CA PRO A 380 14.16 -14.37 0.15
C PRO A 380 13.86 -15.75 -0.44
#